data_AF-A0AAN7MLJ3-F1
#
_entry.id   AF-A0AAN7MLJ3-F1
#
_cell.length_a   1.000
_cell.length_b   1.000
_cell.length_c   1.000
_cell.angle_alpha   90.00
_cell.angle_beta   90.00
_cell.angle_gamma   90.00
#
_symmetry.space_group_name_H-M   'P 1'
#
loop_
_entity.id
_entity.type
_entity.pdbx_description
1 polymer ?
#
loop_
_entity_poly.entity_id
_entity_poly.type
_entity_poly.pdbx_seq_one_letter_code
_entity_poly.pdbx_strand_id
1 'polypeptide(L)'
;MADWSSLSSLRDRLVQSSEAILESLSRISYTPPPQGLDFSVKSALELLLSHCTVANSSVSTGTDDRLFTSIKDFTLACALLAAAESSSHDSLSWISRSLSLAAISALGDLSRVYISFFSVRNEKILAELGVNSVVIPYEVTRLVIEFLPSVLPSLKNTIKEGSIDKLGDEGEVSSASARVPVGHAIMAAYQFRWIVTQVDYPNIGKLSSFVIPCALTALDHWSPAVKGQGMISFTHLARNVNAAEITWYEDVIMDACCQNIASDDEIWYQVVEMSVLLVSFTQQSNPRSPWYDKILSEMLSHLERQPRNKERRVAWLKLVEPLLNGLGLVLLAHFVRIFPLMFQWMHADDDETVILVLDRVHNIAKLTWIRNTPYAERLVDELVSLYKEAALRRAREDIRIRVIKLLSLLEQCKGNQFELAWERHKNDPSLVNLVSSLSETCKSLVNTCLKLKLHSLSSMNFKSLISLLHGHKLLCSVFYFLFCITSMSLVVSGC
;
A
#
# COMPACT_ATOMS: atom_id res chain seq x y z
N MET A 1 28.40 18.91 -32.55
CA MET A 1 28.68 20.25 -32.01
C MET A 1 27.42 20.72 -31.34
N ALA A 2 27.39 20.78 -30.00
CA ALA A 2 26.24 21.30 -29.27
C ALA A 2 26.06 22.79 -29.63
N ASP A 3 24.83 23.19 -29.93
CA ASP A 3 24.50 24.55 -30.33
C ASP A 3 24.58 25.45 -29.10
N TRP A 4 25.63 26.27 -28.97
CA TRP A 4 25.93 27.07 -27.78
C TRP A 4 24.77 28.00 -27.36
N SER A 5 23.91 28.38 -28.33
CA SER A 5 22.68 29.16 -28.15
C SER A 5 21.61 28.45 -27.30
N SER A 6 21.57 27.12 -27.37
CA SER A 6 20.59 26.30 -26.65
C SER A 6 21.02 25.99 -25.22
N LEU A 7 22.32 25.88 -24.94
CA LEU A 7 22.85 25.71 -23.58
C LEU A 7 22.67 26.98 -22.74
N SER A 8 22.89 28.17 -23.33
CA SER A 8 22.57 29.44 -22.66
C SER A 8 21.09 29.54 -22.35
N SER A 9 20.21 29.16 -23.28
CA SER A 9 18.76 29.19 -23.06
C SER A 9 18.30 28.29 -21.89
N LEU A 10 18.92 27.10 -21.74
CA LEU A 10 18.63 26.19 -20.62
C LEU A 10 19.09 26.78 -19.29
N ARG A 11 20.27 27.40 -19.25
CA ARG A 11 20.80 28.10 -18.07
C ARG A 11 19.93 29.29 -17.67
N ASP A 12 19.58 30.14 -18.63
CA ASP A 12 18.74 31.30 -18.40
C ASP A 12 17.37 30.87 -17.86
N ARG A 13 16.80 29.78 -18.41
CA ARG A 13 15.55 29.23 -17.90
C ARG A 13 15.67 28.70 -16.48
N LEU A 14 16.73 27.94 -16.17
CA LEU A 14 16.99 27.41 -14.84
C LEU A 14 17.13 28.54 -13.79
N VAL A 15 17.87 29.60 -14.13
CA VAL A 15 18.06 30.77 -13.27
C VAL A 15 16.73 31.49 -13.06
N GLN A 16 16.01 31.80 -14.14
CA GLN A 16 14.71 32.47 -14.08
C GLN A 16 13.70 31.70 -13.21
N SER A 17 13.62 30.38 -13.39
CA SER A 17 12.74 29.52 -12.61
C SER A 17 13.15 29.45 -11.14
N SER A 18 14.46 29.40 -10.84
CA SER A 18 14.97 29.38 -9.47
C SER A 18 14.69 30.68 -8.74
N GLU A 19 14.92 31.82 -9.40
CA GLU A 19 14.66 33.16 -8.84
C GLU A 19 13.17 33.39 -8.54
N ALA A 20 12.28 32.98 -9.45
CA ALA A 20 10.83 33.11 -9.23
C ALA A 20 10.35 32.30 -8.00
N ILE A 21 10.91 31.10 -7.79
CA ILE A 21 10.61 30.28 -6.61
C ILE A 21 11.22 30.88 -5.35
N LEU A 22 12.46 31.36 -5.40
CA LEU A 22 13.13 32.04 -4.28
C LEU A 22 12.37 33.30 -3.85
N GLU A 23 11.91 34.11 -4.80
CA GLU A 23 11.09 35.29 -4.50
C GLU A 23 9.79 34.88 -3.81
N SER A 24 9.13 33.83 -4.29
CA SER A 24 7.91 33.30 -3.66
C SER A 24 8.17 32.76 -2.24
N LEU A 25 9.28 32.06 -2.03
CA LEU A 25 9.72 31.57 -0.71
C LEU A 25 10.00 32.71 0.27
N SER A 26 10.58 33.82 -0.20
CA SER A 26 10.91 34.98 0.63
C SER A 26 9.66 35.65 1.22
N ARG A 27 8.54 35.61 0.49
CA ARG A 27 7.26 36.23 0.87
C ARG A 27 6.44 35.41 1.87
N ILE A 28 6.77 34.12 2.06
CA ILE A 28 6.03 33.23 2.96
C ILE A 28 6.56 33.39 4.39
N SER A 29 5.63 33.66 5.32
CA SER A 29 5.91 33.65 6.76
C SER A 29 6.28 32.24 7.21
N TYR A 30 7.52 32.07 7.64
CA TYR A 30 8.05 30.83 8.17
C TYR A 30 8.34 30.99 9.66
N THR A 31 7.65 30.23 10.49
CA THR A 31 7.98 30.10 11.90
C THR A 31 8.85 28.86 12.05
N PRO A 32 10.14 29.00 12.41
CA PRO A 32 10.98 27.83 12.64
C PRO A 32 10.40 26.97 13.77
N PRO A 33 10.56 25.63 13.71
CA PRO A 33 10.09 24.76 14.77
C PRO A 33 10.69 25.14 16.13
N PRO A 34 9.95 24.99 17.24
CA PRO A 34 10.43 25.36 18.56
C PRO A 34 11.69 24.58 18.97
N GLN A 35 12.54 25.28 19.73
CA GLN A 35 13.90 24.95 20.19
C GLN A 35 14.29 23.45 20.19
N GLY A 36 15.35 23.10 19.45
CA GLY A 36 16.02 21.79 19.52
C GLY A 36 16.47 21.20 18.17
N LEU A 37 16.02 21.75 17.04
CA LEU A 37 16.42 21.31 15.69
C LEU A 37 17.32 22.37 15.04
N ASP A 38 18.62 22.09 14.91
CA ASP A 38 19.60 22.92 14.20
C ASP A 38 19.37 22.99 12.67
N PHE A 39 18.16 22.70 12.20
CA PHE A 39 17.85 22.50 10.79
C PHE A 39 16.60 23.26 10.34
N SER A 40 16.78 24.12 9.33
CA SER A 40 15.72 24.87 8.67
C SER A 40 15.48 24.32 7.27
N VAL A 41 14.30 23.74 7.04
CA VAL A 41 13.87 23.26 5.71
C VAL A 41 13.89 24.40 4.70
N LYS A 42 13.47 25.61 5.12
CA LYS A 42 13.47 26.80 4.27
C LYS A 42 14.87 27.17 3.81
N SER A 43 15.85 27.16 4.70
CA SER A 43 17.24 27.50 4.38
C SER A 43 17.89 26.45 3.48
N ALA A 44 17.56 25.17 3.67
CA ALA A 44 18.02 24.10 2.79
C ALA A 44 17.42 24.20 1.37
N LEU A 45 16.16 24.59 1.24
CA LEU A 45 15.53 24.91 -0.05
C LEU A 45 16.19 26.12 -0.72
N GLU A 46 16.43 27.19 0.04
CA GLU A 46 17.11 28.39 -0.46
C GLU A 46 18.52 28.05 -0.98
N LEU A 47 19.25 27.17 -0.29
CA LEU A 47 20.57 26.72 -0.70
C LEU A 47 20.55 25.93 -2.02
N LEU A 48 19.63 24.96 -2.16
CA LEU A 48 19.46 24.18 -3.40
C LEU A 48 19.13 25.08 -4.61
N LEU A 49 18.27 26.09 -4.41
CA LEU A 49 17.90 27.03 -5.46
C LEU A 49 19.01 28.05 -5.76
N SER A 50 19.78 28.46 -4.75
CA SER A 50 20.89 29.42 -4.92
C SER A 50 22.09 28.84 -5.66
N HIS A 51 22.31 27.52 -5.61
CA HIS A 51 23.33 26.87 -6.45
C HIS A 51 23.08 27.05 -7.95
N CYS A 52 21.84 27.36 -8.35
CA CYS A 52 21.46 27.59 -9.74
C CYS A 52 21.82 28.99 -10.23
N THR A 53 21.86 29.99 -9.33
CA THR A 53 22.12 31.41 -9.69
C THR A 53 23.62 31.74 -9.74
N VAL A 54 24.44 31.06 -8.93
CA VAL A 54 25.89 31.28 -8.83
C VAL A 54 26.68 30.69 -10.02
N ALA A 55 26.11 29.70 -10.72
CA ALA A 55 26.74 29.00 -11.84
C ALA A 55 27.04 29.90 -13.08
N ASN A 56 26.54 31.14 -13.11
CA ASN A 56 26.74 32.09 -14.20
C ASN A 56 28.15 32.71 -14.27
N SER A 57 29.02 32.48 -13.28
CA SER A 57 30.24 33.29 -13.08
C SER A 57 31.57 32.69 -13.55
N SER A 58 31.65 31.42 -14.00
CA SER A 58 32.94 30.83 -14.41
C SER A 58 32.87 29.97 -15.68
N VAL A 59 33.48 30.48 -16.75
CA VAL A 59 33.66 29.80 -18.04
C VAL A 59 34.94 28.97 -17.99
N SER A 60 34.82 27.66 -17.79
CA SER A 60 35.92 26.69 -18.01
C SER A 60 35.36 25.30 -18.31
N THR A 61 36.18 24.45 -18.94
CA THR A 61 35.93 23.17 -19.63
C THR A 61 35.27 22.02 -18.83
N GLY A 62 34.61 22.31 -17.71
CA GLY A 62 33.74 21.41 -16.92
C GLY A 62 32.29 21.90 -16.80
N THR A 63 31.81 22.65 -17.79
CA THR A 63 30.52 23.35 -17.80
C THR A 63 29.29 22.44 -17.69
N ASP A 64 29.38 21.22 -18.18
CA ASP A 64 28.23 20.33 -18.35
C ASP A 64 27.90 19.59 -17.04
N ASP A 65 28.92 19.18 -16.27
CA ASP A 65 28.74 18.51 -14.98
C ASP A 65 28.25 19.48 -13.90
N ARG A 66 28.69 20.73 -13.95
CA ARG A 66 28.17 21.79 -13.06
C ARG A 66 26.73 22.12 -13.39
N LEU A 67 26.38 22.27 -14.67
CA LEU A 67 25.00 22.51 -15.10
C LEU A 67 24.09 21.32 -14.72
N PHE A 68 24.55 20.09 -14.94
CA PHE A 68 23.84 18.90 -14.52
C PHE A 68 23.59 18.87 -13.01
N THR A 69 24.59 19.27 -12.22
CA THR A 69 24.46 19.41 -10.76
C THR A 69 23.43 20.47 -10.37
N SER A 70 23.44 21.63 -11.01
CA SER A 70 22.43 22.68 -10.75
C SER A 70 21.02 22.23 -11.12
N ILE A 71 20.84 21.51 -12.25
CA ILE A 71 19.55 20.95 -12.65
C ILE A 71 19.09 19.89 -11.64
N LYS A 72 20.02 19.05 -11.15
CA LYS A 72 19.74 18.07 -10.09
C LYS A 72 19.25 18.76 -8.80
N ASP A 73 19.97 19.78 -8.34
CA ASP A 73 19.63 20.51 -7.11
C ASP A 73 18.28 21.25 -7.24
N PHE A 74 18.02 21.85 -8.40
CA PHE A 74 16.72 22.43 -8.73
C PHE A 74 15.60 21.37 -8.73
N THR A 75 15.85 20.20 -9.34
CA THR A 75 14.89 19.10 -9.37
C THR A 75 14.59 18.61 -7.95
N LEU A 76 15.60 18.51 -7.08
CA LEU A 76 15.44 18.15 -5.68
C LEU A 76 14.65 19.21 -4.88
N ALA A 77 14.86 20.50 -5.16
CA ALA A 77 14.07 21.58 -4.55
C ALA A 77 12.59 21.49 -4.98
N CYS A 78 12.33 21.34 -6.28
CA CYS A 78 10.98 21.16 -6.81
C CYS A 78 10.31 19.89 -6.27
N ALA A 79 11.05 18.78 -6.16
CA ALA A 79 10.56 17.53 -5.60
C ALA A 79 10.07 17.72 -4.16
N LEU A 80 10.84 18.41 -3.32
CA LEU A 80 10.44 18.68 -1.94
C LEU A 80 9.21 19.59 -1.84
N LEU A 81 9.18 20.67 -2.62
CA LEU A 81 8.04 21.59 -2.67
C LEU A 81 6.77 20.90 -3.14
N ALA A 82 6.88 20.01 -4.12
CA ALA A 82 5.75 19.22 -4.62
C ALA A 82 5.32 18.12 -3.62
N ALA A 83 6.28 17.47 -2.95
CA ALA A 83 5.99 16.47 -1.92
C ALA A 83 5.17 17.04 -0.76
N ALA A 84 5.39 18.33 -0.43
CA ALA A 84 4.71 19.02 0.65
C ALA A 84 3.18 19.10 0.49
N GLU A 85 2.64 19.11 -0.74
CA GLU A 85 1.18 19.19 -0.98
C GLU A 85 0.42 18.02 -0.35
N SER A 86 1.08 16.87 -0.20
CA SER A 86 0.50 15.65 0.38
C SER A 86 1.10 15.28 1.74
N SER A 87 1.83 16.21 2.37
CA SER A 87 2.47 16.00 3.67
C SER A 87 1.60 16.50 4.81
N SER A 88 1.53 15.74 5.89
CA SER A 88 1.01 16.17 7.19
C SER A 88 2.11 16.56 8.18
N HIS A 89 3.38 16.53 7.78
CA HIS A 89 4.51 16.77 8.68
C HIS A 89 4.75 18.26 8.91
N ASP A 90 4.91 18.64 10.19
CA ASP A 90 5.00 20.04 10.63
C ASP A 90 6.10 20.84 9.94
N SER A 91 7.23 20.21 9.62
CA SER A 91 8.35 20.89 8.95
C SER A 91 8.05 21.32 7.50
N LEU A 92 6.98 20.79 6.89
CA LEU A 92 6.57 21.09 5.52
C LEU A 92 5.20 21.78 5.43
N SER A 93 4.46 21.87 6.55
CA SER A 93 3.08 22.40 6.58
C SER A 93 2.97 23.89 6.21
N TRP A 94 4.06 24.64 6.33
CA TRP A 94 4.14 26.05 5.92
C TRP A 94 4.25 26.25 4.41
N ILE A 95 4.55 25.21 3.62
CA ILE A 95 4.66 25.28 2.16
C ILE A 95 3.24 25.36 1.58
N SER A 96 2.93 26.48 0.92
CA SER A 96 1.61 26.69 0.33
C SER A 96 1.41 25.85 -0.94
N ARG A 97 0.16 25.48 -1.21
CA ARG A 97 -0.23 24.81 -2.45
C ARG A 97 0.17 25.62 -3.70
N SER A 98 0.07 26.94 -3.63
CA SER A 98 0.48 27.82 -4.74
C SER A 98 1.98 27.70 -5.04
N LEU A 99 2.82 27.55 -4.02
CA LEU A 99 4.26 27.35 -4.19
C LEU A 99 4.57 25.96 -4.76
N SER A 100 3.89 24.92 -4.29
CA SER A 100 4.01 23.56 -4.85
C SER A 100 3.66 23.54 -6.34
N LEU A 101 2.55 24.18 -6.73
CA LEU A 101 2.13 24.27 -8.13
C LEU A 101 3.12 25.07 -8.99
N ALA A 102 3.66 26.17 -8.46
CA ALA A 102 4.69 26.96 -9.14
C ALA A 102 5.96 26.12 -9.39
N ALA A 103 6.40 25.34 -8.40
CA ALA A 103 7.55 24.46 -8.51
C ALA A 103 7.36 23.35 -9.55
N ILE A 104 6.17 22.72 -9.59
CA ILE A 104 5.81 21.71 -10.60
C ILE A 104 5.79 22.32 -12.00
N SER A 105 5.19 23.51 -12.16
CA SER A 105 5.15 24.21 -13.44
C SER A 105 6.56 24.56 -13.93
N ALA A 106 7.40 25.10 -13.04
CA ALA A 106 8.77 25.46 -13.36
C ALA A 106 9.62 24.25 -13.77
N LEU A 107 9.45 23.12 -13.07
CA LEU A 107 10.11 21.87 -13.44
C LEU A 107 9.62 21.32 -14.79
N GLY A 108 8.32 21.42 -15.08
CA GLY A 108 7.75 21.08 -16.37
C GLY A 108 8.37 21.90 -17.50
N ASP A 109 8.46 23.22 -17.32
CA ASP A 109 9.09 24.11 -18.30
C ASP A 109 10.56 23.79 -18.52
N LEU A 110 11.32 23.55 -17.45
CA LEU A 110 12.73 23.19 -17.53
C LEU A 110 12.91 21.84 -18.24
N SER A 111 12.07 20.84 -17.93
CA SER A 111 12.16 19.50 -18.51
C SER A 111 12.01 19.50 -20.03
N ARG A 112 11.15 20.37 -20.58
CA ARG A 112 10.97 20.52 -22.04
C ARG A 112 12.23 21.06 -22.72
N VAL A 113 12.88 22.06 -22.14
CA VAL A 113 14.14 22.63 -22.67
C VAL A 113 15.30 21.65 -22.47
N TYR A 114 15.30 20.91 -21.38
CA TYR A 114 16.33 19.93 -21.07
C TYR A 114 16.32 18.77 -22.09
N ILE A 115 15.16 18.21 -22.41
CA ILE A 115 15.04 17.07 -23.34
C ILE A 115 15.49 17.46 -24.76
N SER A 116 15.15 18.66 -25.22
CA SER A 116 15.57 19.11 -26.56
C SER A 116 17.09 19.20 -26.66
N PHE A 117 17.77 19.59 -25.58
CA PHE A 117 19.22 19.75 -25.55
C PHE A 117 19.98 18.43 -25.37
N PHE A 118 19.55 17.58 -24.45
CA PHE A 118 20.29 16.36 -24.07
C PHE A 118 19.78 15.08 -24.73
N SER A 119 18.80 15.15 -25.64
CA SER A 119 18.16 14.00 -26.32
C SER A 119 19.12 12.87 -26.69
N VAL A 120 20.23 13.17 -27.39
CA VAL A 120 21.22 12.17 -27.86
C VAL A 120 22.04 11.56 -26.71
N ARG A 121 22.47 12.37 -25.72
CA ARG A 121 23.21 11.86 -24.54
C ARG A 121 22.31 10.94 -23.72
N ASN A 122 21.05 11.34 -23.59
CA ASN A 122 20.11 10.72 -22.69
C ASN A 122 19.55 9.40 -23.26
N GLU A 123 19.48 9.27 -24.59
CA GLU A 123 19.16 8.00 -25.24
C GLU A 123 20.13 6.88 -24.83
N LYS A 124 21.42 7.18 -24.64
CA LYS A 124 22.39 6.18 -24.17
C LYS A 124 22.10 5.75 -22.73
N ILE A 125 21.82 6.70 -21.84
CA ILE A 125 21.49 6.42 -20.43
C ILE A 125 20.20 5.58 -20.36
N LEU A 126 19.18 5.95 -21.13
CA LEU A 126 17.93 5.20 -21.18
C LEU A 126 18.12 3.80 -21.76
N ALA A 127 18.97 3.64 -22.77
CA ALA A 127 19.31 2.34 -23.33
C ALA A 127 20.06 1.45 -22.32
N GLU A 128 21.00 2.01 -21.54
CA GLU A 128 21.70 1.30 -20.45
C GLU A 128 20.73 0.85 -19.34
N LEU A 129 19.69 1.65 -19.08
CA LEU A 129 18.60 1.30 -18.14
C LEU A 129 17.53 0.40 -18.78
N GLY A 130 17.64 0.08 -20.07
CA GLY A 130 16.65 -0.68 -20.83
C GLY A 130 15.30 0.05 -21.00
N VAL A 131 15.22 1.36 -20.75
CA VAL A 131 14.01 2.19 -20.86
C VAL A 131 13.84 2.69 -22.29
N ASN A 132 12.62 2.57 -22.83
CA ASN A 132 12.33 3.08 -24.18
C ASN A 132 11.79 4.52 -24.10
N SER A 133 12.53 5.47 -24.66
CA SER A 133 12.18 6.90 -24.67
C SER A 133 10.86 7.21 -25.36
N VAL A 134 10.45 6.38 -26.34
CA VAL A 134 9.18 6.55 -27.09
C VAL A 134 7.95 6.29 -26.20
N VAL A 135 8.11 5.55 -25.11
CA VAL A 135 7.03 5.12 -24.22
C VAL A 135 6.85 6.06 -23.03
N ILE A 136 7.61 7.15 -22.94
CA ILE A 136 7.52 8.10 -21.81
C ILE A 136 6.58 9.25 -22.19
N PRO A 137 5.38 9.34 -21.59
CA PRO A 137 4.35 10.31 -22.00
C PRO A 137 4.59 11.73 -21.49
N TYR A 138 5.42 11.91 -20.44
CA TYR A 138 5.61 13.20 -19.76
C TYR A 138 7.08 13.59 -19.67
N GLU A 139 7.37 14.86 -19.95
CA GLU A 139 8.73 15.39 -19.97
C GLU A 139 9.40 15.38 -18.59
N VAL A 140 8.63 15.66 -17.53
CA VAL A 140 9.10 15.57 -16.15
C VAL A 140 9.47 14.13 -15.78
N THR A 141 8.66 13.15 -16.17
CA THR A 141 8.95 11.73 -15.95
C THR A 141 10.25 11.33 -16.64
N ARG A 142 10.49 11.80 -17.87
CA ARG A 142 11.73 11.52 -18.59
C ARG A 142 12.95 12.12 -17.87
N LEU A 143 12.87 13.38 -17.47
CA LEU A 143 13.91 14.04 -16.67
C LEU A 143 14.20 13.22 -15.40
N VAL A 144 13.16 12.86 -14.65
CA VAL A 144 13.30 12.08 -13.41
C VAL A 144 13.99 10.72 -13.64
N ILE A 145 13.60 9.97 -14.67
CA ILE A 145 14.21 8.67 -15.00
C ILE A 145 15.71 8.82 -15.25
N GLU A 146 16.12 9.87 -15.96
CA GLU A 146 17.52 10.08 -16.31
C GLU A 146 18.36 10.51 -15.09
N PHE A 147 17.76 11.19 -14.12
CA PHE A 147 18.43 11.61 -12.88
C PHE A 147 18.44 10.53 -11.78
N LEU A 148 17.47 9.60 -11.78
CA LEU A 148 17.30 8.58 -10.74
C LEU A 148 18.58 7.82 -10.36
N PRO A 149 19.42 7.32 -11.30
CA PRO A 149 20.65 6.62 -10.97
C PRO A 149 21.67 7.46 -10.18
N SER A 150 21.66 8.78 -10.38
CA SER A 150 22.55 9.70 -9.66
C SER A 150 21.94 10.23 -8.36
N VAL A 151 20.62 10.41 -8.33
CA VAL A 151 19.91 11.03 -7.22
C VAL A 151 19.62 10.04 -6.10
N LEU A 152 19.14 8.83 -6.41
CA LEU A 152 18.75 7.88 -5.36
C LEU A 152 19.89 7.43 -4.46
N PRO A 153 21.10 7.12 -4.97
CA PRO A 153 22.23 6.82 -4.09
C PRO A 153 22.59 7.99 -3.17
N SER A 154 22.49 9.23 -3.67
CA SER A 154 22.73 10.44 -2.86
C SER A 154 21.70 10.58 -1.74
N LEU A 155 20.41 10.45 -2.05
CA LEU A 155 19.34 10.53 -1.06
C LEU A 155 19.43 9.40 -0.04
N LYS A 156 19.74 8.18 -0.48
CA LYS A 156 19.99 7.03 0.40
C LYS A 156 21.09 7.35 1.42
N ASN A 157 22.21 7.92 0.97
CA ASN A 157 23.30 8.27 1.88
C ASN A 157 22.87 9.35 2.89
N THR A 158 22.16 10.39 2.44
CA THR A 158 21.62 11.43 3.34
C THR A 158 20.65 10.86 4.38
N ILE A 159 19.78 9.92 3.99
CA ILE A 159 18.87 9.23 4.91
C ILE A 159 19.67 8.38 5.91
N LYS A 160 20.66 7.62 5.44
CA LYS A 160 21.52 6.78 6.28
C LYS A 160 22.34 7.59 7.28
N GLU A 161 22.87 8.75 6.89
CA GLU A 161 23.64 9.61 7.78
C GLU A 161 22.79 10.18 8.91
N GLY A 162 21.49 10.45 8.65
CA GLY A 162 20.55 10.91 9.68
C GLY A 162 20.03 9.81 10.61
N SER A 163 20.30 8.53 10.33
CA SER A 163 19.80 7.41 11.16
C SER A 163 20.67 7.10 12.38
N ILE A 164 21.81 7.77 12.57
CA ILE A 164 22.72 7.54 13.68
C ILE A 164 22.22 8.30 14.92
N ASP A 165 21.40 7.63 15.74
CA ASP A 165 20.81 8.24 16.93
C ASP A 165 21.74 8.16 18.18
N LYS A 166 21.62 9.13 19.09
CA LYS A 166 22.52 9.36 20.25
C LYS A 166 22.39 8.36 21.40
N LEU A 167 21.39 7.49 21.43
CA LEU A 167 20.90 6.89 22.69
C LEU A 167 21.49 5.52 23.08
N GLY A 168 22.54 5.03 22.39
CA GLY A 168 23.06 3.67 22.59
C GLY A 168 24.37 3.52 23.36
N ASP A 169 25.35 4.41 23.18
CA ASP A 169 26.72 4.14 23.65
C ASP A 169 27.23 5.23 24.60
N GLU A 170 26.88 5.08 25.88
CA GLU A 170 27.75 5.53 26.97
C GLU A 170 28.97 4.60 27.04
N GLY A 171 29.83 4.66 26.03
CA GLY A 171 31.01 3.80 25.98
C GLY A 171 31.77 3.90 24.67
N GLU A 172 32.91 4.60 24.74
CA GLU A 172 34.05 4.47 23.83
C GLU A 172 33.93 5.13 22.43
N VAL A 173 34.41 6.38 22.41
CA VAL A 173 35.27 7.00 21.37
C VAL A 173 35.14 6.42 19.95
N SER A 174 34.33 7.05 19.10
CA SER A 174 34.66 7.13 17.67
C SER A 174 34.13 8.37 16.96
N SER A 175 35.08 9.23 16.59
CA SER A 175 35.08 10.24 15.52
C SER A 175 34.17 11.49 15.64
N ALA A 176 34.84 12.64 15.68
CA ALA A 176 34.30 13.98 15.54
C ALA A 176 33.89 14.32 14.08
N SER A 177 33.00 13.52 13.47
CA SER A 177 32.23 13.97 12.30
C SER A 177 30.96 14.63 12.82
N ALA A 178 30.73 15.90 12.46
CA ALA A 178 29.51 16.62 12.85
C ALA A 178 28.27 15.80 12.46
N ARG A 179 27.46 15.45 13.46
CA ARG A 179 26.24 14.64 13.32
C ARG A 179 25.27 15.35 12.37
N VAL A 180 24.76 14.66 11.35
CA VAL A 180 23.81 15.24 10.39
C VAL A 180 22.42 15.34 11.06
N PRO A 181 21.80 16.53 11.11
CA PRO A 181 20.46 16.67 11.69
C PRO A 181 19.40 15.80 10.99
N VAL A 182 18.51 15.17 11.76
CA VAL A 182 17.41 14.31 11.25
C VAL A 182 16.55 14.99 10.18
N GLY A 183 16.43 16.32 10.23
CA GLY A 183 15.70 17.08 9.22
C GLY A 183 16.22 16.89 7.80
N HIS A 184 17.51 16.61 7.61
CA HIS A 184 18.06 16.26 6.29
C HIS A 184 17.52 14.91 5.80
N ALA A 185 17.46 13.91 6.68
CA ALA A 185 16.89 12.60 6.34
C ALA A 185 15.40 12.70 6.03
N ILE A 186 14.65 13.51 6.79
CA ILE A 186 13.23 13.79 6.51
C ILE A 186 13.10 14.42 5.12
N MET A 187 13.81 15.52 4.84
CA MET A 187 13.77 16.16 3.51
C MET A 187 14.12 15.19 2.37
N ALA A 188 15.20 14.42 2.54
CA ALA A 188 15.66 13.45 1.55
C ALA A 188 14.60 12.35 1.32
N ALA A 189 13.91 11.90 2.37
CA ALA A 189 12.85 10.91 2.26
C ALA A 189 11.62 11.44 1.49
N TYR A 190 11.23 12.70 1.71
CA TYR A 190 10.15 13.34 0.96
C TYR A 190 10.52 13.54 -0.53
N GLN A 191 11.75 13.97 -0.80
CA GLN A 191 12.28 14.06 -2.16
C GLN A 191 12.28 12.69 -2.83
N PHE A 192 12.78 11.68 -2.12
CA PHE A 192 12.82 10.29 -2.58
C PHE A 192 11.44 9.79 -2.99
N ARG A 193 10.44 9.90 -2.10
CA ARG A 193 9.07 9.50 -2.39
C ARG A 193 8.55 10.20 -3.65
N TRP A 194 8.65 11.53 -3.69
CA TRP A 194 8.08 12.28 -4.81
C TRP A 194 8.68 11.84 -6.14
N ILE A 195 10.01 11.74 -6.21
CA ILE A 195 10.75 11.30 -7.41
C ILE A 195 10.30 9.90 -7.85
N VAL A 196 10.23 8.94 -6.93
CA VAL A 196 9.79 7.57 -7.25
C VAL A 196 8.37 7.55 -7.79
N THR A 197 7.46 8.33 -7.20
CA THR A 197 6.05 8.40 -7.63
C THR A 197 5.83 9.11 -8.97
N GLN A 198 6.85 9.70 -9.59
CA GLN A 198 6.73 10.26 -10.94
C GLN A 198 6.92 9.22 -12.05
N VAL A 199 7.33 8.00 -11.70
CA VAL A 199 7.65 6.95 -12.67
C VAL A 199 6.75 5.74 -12.44
N ASP A 200 5.96 5.40 -13.46
CA ASP A 200 5.00 4.29 -13.44
C ASP A 200 5.46 3.11 -14.32
N TYR A 201 4.60 2.09 -14.40
CA TYR A 201 4.69 1.02 -15.37
C TYR A 201 4.77 1.59 -16.80
N PRO A 202 5.65 1.07 -17.69
CA PRO A 202 6.54 -0.09 -17.54
C PRO A 202 7.99 0.24 -17.14
N ASN A 203 8.28 1.46 -16.66
CA ASN A 203 9.65 1.94 -16.51
C ASN A 203 10.22 1.73 -15.11
N ILE A 204 9.39 1.82 -14.08
CA ILE A 204 9.84 1.73 -12.69
C ILE A 204 10.46 0.38 -12.31
N GLY A 205 10.02 -0.73 -12.93
CA GLY A 205 10.59 -2.06 -12.68
C GLY A 205 12.07 -2.16 -13.03
N LYS A 206 12.51 -1.46 -14.09
CA LYS A 206 13.91 -1.37 -14.52
C LYS A 206 14.79 -0.55 -13.59
N LEU A 207 14.17 0.28 -12.75
CA LEU A 207 14.84 1.18 -11.80
C LEU A 207 14.80 0.62 -10.37
N SER A 208 14.21 -0.56 -10.18
CA SER A 208 14.05 -1.23 -8.88
C SER A 208 15.37 -1.41 -8.12
N SER A 209 16.49 -1.65 -8.83
CA SER A 209 17.83 -1.77 -8.24
C SER A 209 18.32 -0.51 -7.53
N PHE A 210 17.77 0.66 -7.86
CA PHE A 210 18.05 1.93 -7.19
C PHE A 210 16.98 2.27 -6.15
N VAL A 211 15.71 2.01 -6.46
CA VAL A 211 14.57 2.32 -5.61
C VAL A 211 14.55 1.48 -4.35
N ILE A 212 14.71 0.15 -4.48
CA ILE A 212 14.59 -0.79 -3.36
C ILE A 212 15.62 -0.51 -2.27
N PRO A 213 16.94 -0.38 -2.57
CA PRO A 213 17.91 -0.09 -1.52
C PRO A 213 17.67 1.24 -0.79
N CYS A 214 17.18 2.26 -1.50
CA CYS A 214 16.85 3.56 -0.89
C CYS A 214 15.60 3.44 0.00
N ALA A 215 14.56 2.74 -0.46
CA ALA A 215 13.35 2.50 0.30
C ALA A 215 13.63 1.67 1.57
N LEU A 216 14.43 0.60 1.47
CA LEU A 216 14.85 -0.20 2.63
C LEU A 216 15.60 0.67 3.65
N THR A 217 16.52 1.53 3.19
CA THR A 217 17.24 2.46 4.09
C THR A 217 16.29 3.41 4.81
N ALA A 218 15.22 3.86 4.14
CA ALA A 218 14.19 4.67 4.77
C ALA A 218 13.35 3.88 5.79
N LEU A 219 13.06 2.59 5.54
CA LEU A 219 12.35 1.72 6.47
C LEU A 219 13.18 1.38 7.73
N ASP A 220 14.50 1.29 7.60
CA ASP A 220 15.42 1.02 8.72
C ASP A 220 15.64 2.27 9.61
N HIS A 221 15.19 3.44 9.17
CA HIS A 221 15.37 4.69 9.90
C HIS A 221 14.45 4.77 11.13
N TRP A 222 14.93 5.28 12.27
CA TRP A 222 14.15 5.34 13.52
C TRP A 222 12.94 6.29 13.45
N SER A 223 13.06 7.43 12.75
CA SER A 223 11.99 8.42 12.59
C SER A 223 10.79 7.89 11.79
N PRO A 224 9.55 7.94 12.34
CA PRO A 224 8.33 7.55 11.62
C PRO A 224 8.10 8.34 10.33
N ALA A 225 8.45 9.63 10.30
CA ALA A 225 8.31 10.48 9.13
C ALA A 225 9.12 9.95 7.92
N VAL A 226 10.33 9.46 8.17
CA VAL A 226 11.20 8.86 7.14
C VAL A 226 10.67 7.50 6.71
N LYS A 227 10.31 6.63 7.67
CA LYS A 227 9.73 5.31 7.40
C LYS A 227 8.49 5.40 6.52
N GLY A 228 7.58 6.31 6.85
CA GLY A 228 6.34 6.52 6.10
C GLY A 228 6.57 6.85 4.62
N GLN A 229 7.59 7.65 4.28
CA GLN A 229 7.94 7.92 2.89
C GLN A 229 8.50 6.68 2.17
N GLY A 230 9.30 5.87 2.88
CA GLY A 230 9.76 4.57 2.40
C GLY A 230 8.60 3.62 2.09
N MET A 231 7.61 3.55 2.99
CA MET A 231 6.42 2.72 2.83
C MET A 231 5.58 3.14 1.63
N ILE A 232 5.35 4.44 1.44
CA ILE A 232 4.61 4.96 0.28
C ILE A 232 5.34 4.60 -1.03
N SER A 233 6.67 4.69 -1.03
CA SER A 233 7.49 4.36 -2.20
C SER A 233 7.41 2.86 -2.55
N PHE A 234 7.42 1.99 -1.55
CA PHE A 234 7.19 0.56 -1.74
C PHE A 234 5.77 0.22 -2.22
N THR A 235 4.76 0.89 -1.66
CA THR A 235 3.37 0.74 -2.12
C THR A 235 3.23 1.16 -3.59
N HIS A 236 3.89 2.25 -3.99
CA HIS A 236 3.94 2.68 -5.40
C HIS A 236 4.61 1.63 -6.29
N LEU A 237 5.75 1.09 -5.84
CA LEU A 237 6.48 0.04 -6.56
C LEU A 237 5.60 -1.19 -6.78
N ALA A 238 4.93 -1.68 -5.73
CA ALA A 238 4.09 -2.87 -5.81
C ALA A 238 2.84 -2.70 -6.70
N ARG A 239 2.36 -1.47 -6.90
CA ARG A 239 1.25 -1.16 -7.82
C ARG A 239 1.67 -1.07 -9.29
N ASN A 240 2.95 -0.78 -9.55
CA ASN A 240 3.42 -0.35 -10.86
C ASN A 240 4.53 -1.23 -11.47
N VAL A 241 4.87 -2.35 -10.84
CA VAL A 241 5.92 -3.28 -11.30
C VAL A 241 5.34 -4.69 -11.45
N ASN A 242 5.91 -5.53 -12.31
CA ASN A 242 5.58 -6.96 -12.32
C ASN A 242 6.36 -7.69 -11.22
N ALA A 243 5.74 -8.66 -10.55
CA ALA A 243 6.38 -9.40 -9.45
C ALA A 243 7.73 -10.04 -9.85
N ALA A 244 7.85 -10.47 -11.11
CA ALA A 244 9.08 -11.04 -11.67
C ALA A 244 10.27 -10.08 -11.67
N GLU A 245 10.03 -8.76 -11.71
CA GLU A 245 11.09 -7.75 -11.76
C GLU A 245 11.72 -7.48 -10.38
N ILE A 246 11.04 -7.85 -9.29
CA ILE A 246 11.55 -7.65 -7.92
C ILE A 246 11.83 -8.96 -7.16
N THR A 247 11.72 -10.11 -7.82
CA THR A 247 11.86 -11.44 -7.18
C THR A 247 13.18 -11.60 -6.41
N TRP A 248 14.27 -10.99 -6.90
CA TRP A 248 15.59 -11.03 -6.23
C TRP A 248 15.64 -10.32 -4.88
N TYR A 249 14.66 -9.46 -4.59
CA TYR A 249 14.56 -8.69 -3.35
C TYR A 249 13.46 -9.20 -2.42
N GLU A 250 12.74 -10.25 -2.80
CA GLU A 250 11.54 -10.74 -2.12
C GLU A 250 11.76 -10.92 -0.61
N ASP A 251 12.73 -11.73 -0.21
CA ASP A 251 12.95 -12.04 1.20
C ASP A 251 13.36 -10.81 2.02
N VAL A 252 14.20 -9.93 1.47
CA VAL A 252 14.65 -8.71 2.16
C VAL A 252 13.49 -7.74 2.35
N ILE A 253 12.63 -7.61 1.34
CA ILE A 253 11.44 -6.77 1.41
C ILE A 253 10.43 -7.35 2.43
N MET A 254 10.18 -8.66 2.39
CA MET A 254 9.24 -9.29 3.34
C MET A 254 9.74 -9.21 4.78
N ASP A 255 11.04 -9.34 5.01
CA ASP A 255 11.60 -9.18 6.34
C ASP A 255 11.48 -7.73 6.83
N ALA A 256 11.77 -6.75 5.97
CA ALA A 256 11.55 -5.34 6.28
C ALA A 256 10.07 -5.03 6.61
N CYS A 257 9.11 -5.65 5.90
CA CYS A 257 7.69 -5.56 6.27
C CYS A 257 7.45 -6.06 7.70
N CYS A 258 7.93 -7.25 8.03
CA CYS A 258 7.74 -7.85 9.36
C CYS A 258 8.32 -6.98 10.48
N GLN A 259 9.55 -6.49 10.30
CA GLN A 259 10.21 -5.63 11.28
C GLN A 259 9.45 -4.31 11.50
N ASN A 260 8.83 -3.77 10.43
CA ASN A 260 8.13 -2.50 10.52
C ASN A 260 6.69 -2.61 11.03
N ILE A 261 6.08 -3.80 11.08
CA ILE A 261 4.78 -4.00 11.74
C ILE A 261 4.84 -3.64 13.23
N ALA A 262 6.04 -3.76 13.83
CA ALA A 262 6.29 -3.36 15.20
C ALA A 262 6.44 -1.84 15.45
N SER A 263 6.32 -1.01 14.41
CA SER A 263 6.61 0.43 14.49
C SER A 263 5.48 1.24 15.14
N ASP A 264 5.74 2.55 15.28
CA ASP A 264 4.88 3.55 15.88
C ASP A 264 3.48 3.65 15.22
N ASP A 265 2.53 4.19 15.99
CA ASP A 265 1.12 4.29 15.63
C ASP A 265 0.85 5.25 14.48
N GLU A 266 1.69 6.29 14.36
CA GLU A 266 1.57 7.33 13.34
C GLU A 266 1.64 6.79 11.91
N ILE A 267 2.33 5.65 11.71
CA ILE A 267 2.55 5.04 10.39
C ILE A 267 1.79 3.73 10.20
N TRP A 268 0.90 3.37 11.13
CA TRP A 268 0.21 2.08 11.10
C TRP A 268 -0.57 1.83 9.80
N TYR A 269 -1.23 2.86 9.27
CA TYR A 269 -1.97 2.73 8.01
C TYR A 269 -1.04 2.33 6.86
N GLN A 270 0.09 3.03 6.72
CA GLN A 270 1.09 2.81 5.69
C GLN A 270 1.78 1.45 5.86
N VAL A 271 2.06 1.04 7.11
CA VAL A 271 2.60 -0.29 7.45
C VAL A 271 1.69 -1.40 6.96
N VAL A 272 0.39 -1.32 7.27
CA VAL A 272 -0.58 -2.33 6.86
C VAL A 272 -0.73 -2.35 5.34
N GLU A 273 -0.89 -1.18 4.71
CA GLU A 273 -1.07 -1.06 3.27
C GLU A 273 0.13 -1.68 2.52
N MET A 274 1.35 -1.25 2.88
CA MET A 274 2.58 -1.73 2.28
C MET A 274 2.71 -3.25 2.45
N SER A 275 2.55 -3.76 3.68
CA SER A 275 2.79 -5.17 3.99
C SER A 275 1.78 -6.09 3.31
N VAL A 276 0.50 -5.75 3.34
CA VAL A 276 -0.55 -6.54 2.66
C VAL A 276 -0.35 -6.53 1.16
N LEU A 277 -0.02 -5.38 0.58
CA LEU A 277 0.18 -5.26 -0.85
C LEU A 277 1.42 -6.06 -1.30
N LEU A 278 2.56 -5.88 -0.64
CA LEU A 278 3.81 -6.54 -1.00
C LEU A 278 3.75 -8.05 -0.84
N VAL A 279 3.15 -8.57 0.24
CA VAL A 279 3.02 -10.04 0.39
C VAL A 279 2.06 -10.61 -0.64
N SER A 280 0.96 -9.93 -0.92
CA SER A 280 0.00 -10.39 -1.94
C SER A 280 0.58 -10.36 -3.35
N PHE A 281 1.41 -9.35 -3.62
CA PHE A 281 2.10 -9.13 -4.89
C PHE A 281 3.24 -10.14 -5.13
N THR A 282 4.14 -10.30 -4.15
CA THR A 282 5.32 -11.17 -4.28
C THR A 282 4.95 -12.65 -4.19
N GLN A 283 4.06 -13.02 -3.27
CA GLN A 283 3.70 -14.42 -3.04
C GLN A 283 2.62 -14.94 -3.99
N GLN A 284 2.03 -14.08 -4.83
CA GLN A 284 1.06 -14.44 -5.87
C GLN A 284 -0.05 -15.40 -5.42
N SER A 285 -0.60 -15.21 -4.22
CA SER A 285 -1.62 -16.10 -3.63
C SER A 285 -1.14 -17.53 -3.39
N ASN A 286 0.14 -17.74 -3.07
CA ASN A 286 0.63 -19.00 -2.53
C ASN A 286 0.32 -19.09 -1.02
N PRO A 287 -0.77 -19.77 -0.60
CA PRO A 287 -1.18 -19.82 0.80
C PRO A 287 -0.20 -20.55 1.71
N ARG A 288 0.76 -21.30 1.13
CA ARG A 288 1.80 -22.02 1.88
C ARG A 288 3.06 -21.19 2.11
N SER A 289 3.11 -19.96 1.58
CA SER A 289 4.24 -19.09 1.86
C SER A 289 4.29 -18.76 3.35
N PRO A 290 5.45 -18.94 4.02
CA PRO A 290 5.61 -18.58 5.43
C PRO A 290 5.44 -17.07 5.66
N TRP A 291 5.60 -16.25 4.62
CA TRP A 291 5.48 -14.79 4.71
C TRP A 291 4.05 -14.34 5.01
N TYR A 292 3.03 -15.03 4.49
CA TYR A 292 1.64 -14.72 4.84
C TYR A 292 1.35 -14.96 6.32
N ASP A 293 1.80 -16.11 6.85
CA ASP A 293 1.63 -16.47 8.26
C ASP A 293 2.38 -15.49 9.18
N LYS A 294 3.64 -15.19 8.86
CA LYS A 294 4.47 -14.24 9.64
C LYS A 294 3.84 -12.85 9.66
N ILE A 295 3.48 -12.28 8.51
CA ILE A 295 2.89 -10.93 8.42
C ILE A 295 1.54 -10.87 9.13
N LEU A 296 0.66 -11.84 8.91
CA LEU A 296 -0.64 -11.87 9.60
C LEU A 296 -0.45 -11.99 11.12
N SER A 297 0.45 -12.87 11.56
CA SER A 297 0.71 -13.11 12.98
C SER A 297 1.24 -11.87 13.68
N GLU A 298 2.15 -11.13 13.06
CA GLU A 298 2.64 -9.84 13.58
C GLU A 298 1.51 -8.82 13.66
N MET A 299 0.71 -8.63 12.59
CA MET A 299 -0.41 -7.69 12.61
C MET A 299 -1.42 -8.01 13.71
N LEU A 300 -1.78 -9.29 13.87
CA LEU A 300 -2.69 -9.74 14.92
C LEU A 300 -2.11 -9.46 16.31
N SER A 301 -0.81 -9.69 16.52
CA SER A 301 -0.15 -9.40 17.80
C SER A 301 -0.26 -7.93 18.17
N HIS A 302 -0.16 -7.03 17.18
CA HIS A 302 -0.34 -5.59 17.38
C HIS A 302 -1.78 -5.19 17.68
N LEU A 303 -2.75 -5.82 17.02
CA LEU A 303 -4.18 -5.55 17.23
C LEU A 303 -4.67 -6.10 18.58
N GLU A 304 -4.17 -7.25 19.01
CA GLU A 304 -4.49 -7.89 20.30
C GLU A 304 -3.99 -7.07 21.49
N ARG A 305 -2.88 -6.32 21.35
CA ARG A 305 -2.37 -5.43 22.41
C ARG A 305 -3.27 -4.22 22.65
N GLN A 306 -3.90 -3.69 21.60
CA GLN A 306 -4.76 -2.50 21.69
C GLN A 306 -6.03 -2.63 20.86
N PRO A 307 -6.93 -3.58 21.18
CA PRO A 307 -8.09 -3.88 20.35
C PRO A 307 -9.11 -2.74 20.32
N ARG A 308 -9.06 -1.80 21.27
CA ARG A 308 -9.98 -0.64 21.31
C ARG A 308 -9.50 0.56 20.48
N ASN A 309 -8.27 0.54 19.97
CA ASN A 309 -7.76 1.64 19.15
C ASN A 309 -8.52 1.68 17.81
N LYS A 310 -9.30 2.76 17.60
CA LYS A 310 -10.19 2.90 16.43
C LYS A 310 -9.40 3.02 15.12
N GLU A 311 -8.38 3.84 15.09
CA GLU A 311 -7.60 4.10 13.88
C GLU A 311 -6.90 2.81 13.42
N ARG A 312 -6.33 2.05 14.36
CA ARG A 312 -5.66 0.78 14.05
C ARG A 312 -6.60 -0.27 13.47
N ARG A 313 -7.74 -0.51 14.12
CA ARG A 313 -8.71 -1.51 13.65
C ARG A 313 -9.29 -1.11 12.29
N VAL A 314 -9.64 0.16 12.09
CA VAL A 314 -10.23 0.64 10.83
C VAL A 314 -9.23 0.52 9.69
N ALA A 315 -7.97 0.93 9.90
CA ALA A 315 -6.91 0.77 8.90
C ALA A 315 -6.72 -0.69 8.50
N TRP A 316 -6.61 -1.60 9.48
CA TRP A 316 -6.45 -3.02 9.23
C TRP A 316 -7.65 -3.63 8.48
N LEU A 317 -8.88 -3.36 8.96
CA LEU A 317 -10.09 -3.90 8.34
C LEU A 317 -10.29 -3.40 6.90
N LYS A 318 -9.88 -2.17 6.58
CA LYS A 318 -9.93 -1.64 5.21
C LYS A 318 -8.97 -2.36 4.28
N LEU A 319 -7.77 -2.69 4.76
CA LEU A 319 -6.64 -3.07 3.91
C LEU A 319 -6.36 -4.58 3.87
N VAL A 320 -6.78 -5.37 4.86
CA VAL A 320 -6.35 -6.77 5.03
C VAL A 320 -6.92 -7.76 4.00
N GLU A 321 -7.94 -7.39 3.24
CA GLU A 321 -8.66 -8.32 2.35
C GLU A 321 -7.76 -9.13 1.39
N PRO A 322 -6.79 -8.53 0.67
CA PRO A 322 -5.89 -9.28 -0.21
C PRO A 322 -5.07 -10.33 0.53
N LEU A 323 -4.64 -10.05 1.76
CA LEU A 323 -3.90 -11.00 2.60
C LEU A 323 -4.80 -12.16 3.02
N LEU A 324 -6.06 -11.90 3.39
CA LEU A 324 -7.02 -12.97 3.69
C LEU A 324 -7.26 -13.86 2.48
N ASN A 325 -7.43 -13.25 1.30
CA ASN A 325 -7.64 -13.97 0.04
C ASN A 325 -6.43 -14.85 -0.32
N GLY A 326 -5.20 -14.35 -0.10
CA GLY A 326 -3.97 -15.10 -0.33
C GLY A 326 -3.81 -16.32 0.58
N LEU A 327 -4.25 -16.23 1.84
CA LEU A 327 -4.23 -17.36 2.80
C LEU A 327 -5.35 -18.39 2.55
N GLY A 328 -6.54 -17.94 2.16
CA GLY A 328 -7.68 -18.80 1.88
C GLY A 328 -8.01 -19.75 3.04
N LEU A 329 -7.96 -21.07 2.79
CA LEU A 329 -8.25 -22.09 3.80
C LEU A 329 -7.29 -22.09 5.00
N VAL A 330 -6.05 -21.59 4.83
CA VAL A 330 -5.04 -21.57 5.90
C VAL A 330 -5.46 -20.63 7.04
N LEU A 331 -6.38 -19.70 6.79
CA LEU A 331 -6.99 -18.83 7.81
C LEU A 331 -7.59 -19.61 8.99
N LEU A 332 -8.00 -20.87 8.80
CA LEU A 332 -8.51 -21.72 9.89
C LEU A 332 -7.54 -21.78 11.08
N ALA A 333 -6.23 -21.77 10.83
CA ALA A 333 -5.20 -21.78 11.88
C ALA A 333 -5.21 -20.50 12.74
N HIS A 334 -5.71 -19.39 12.20
CA HIS A 334 -5.73 -18.09 12.87
C HIS A 334 -7.09 -17.77 13.50
N PHE A 335 -8.08 -18.65 13.40
CA PHE A 335 -9.43 -18.38 13.92
C PHE A 335 -9.45 -18.02 15.39
N VAL A 336 -8.61 -18.67 16.20
CA VAL A 336 -8.49 -18.42 17.64
C VAL A 336 -8.07 -16.98 17.96
N ARG A 337 -7.36 -16.33 17.03
CA ARG A 337 -6.89 -14.94 17.16
C ARG A 337 -7.83 -13.95 16.48
N ILE A 338 -8.32 -14.29 15.29
CA ILE A 338 -9.17 -13.41 14.48
C ILE A 338 -10.56 -13.25 15.09
N PHE A 339 -11.25 -14.35 15.44
CA PHE A 339 -12.66 -14.27 15.84
C PHE A 339 -12.89 -13.49 17.15
N PRO A 340 -12.05 -13.59 18.19
CA PRO A 340 -12.19 -12.73 19.36
C PRO A 340 -12.16 -11.23 19.04
N LEU A 341 -11.25 -10.80 18.15
CA LEU A 341 -11.19 -9.42 17.68
C LEU A 341 -12.45 -9.05 16.89
N MET A 342 -12.89 -9.92 15.96
CA MET A 342 -14.10 -9.68 15.17
C MET A 342 -15.34 -9.55 16.06
N PHE A 343 -15.54 -10.43 17.04
CA PHE A 343 -16.68 -10.34 17.96
C PHE A 343 -16.63 -9.06 18.77
N GLN A 344 -15.47 -8.67 19.28
CA GLN A 344 -15.33 -7.42 20.01
C GLN A 344 -15.65 -6.20 19.12
N TRP A 345 -15.18 -6.18 17.89
CA TRP A 345 -15.36 -5.04 16.98
C TRP A 345 -16.73 -4.99 16.31
N MET A 346 -17.44 -6.13 16.25
CA MET A 346 -18.81 -6.23 15.76
C MET A 346 -19.78 -5.37 16.59
N HIS A 347 -19.44 -5.11 17.85
CA HIS A 347 -20.20 -4.29 18.79
C HIS A 347 -19.52 -2.97 19.12
N ALA A 348 -18.58 -2.49 18.29
CA ALA A 348 -17.93 -1.19 18.49
C ALA A 348 -18.93 -0.02 18.34
N ASP A 349 -18.67 1.10 19.02
CA ASP A 349 -19.59 2.25 19.06
C ASP A 349 -19.76 2.96 17.70
N ASP A 350 -18.83 2.79 16.77
CA ASP A 350 -18.87 3.42 15.45
C ASP A 350 -19.34 2.45 14.34
N ASP A 351 -20.24 2.94 13.50
CA ASP A 351 -20.85 2.15 12.42
C ASP A 351 -19.84 1.72 11.33
N GLU A 352 -18.79 2.51 11.12
CA GLU A 352 -17.73 2.19 10.15
C GLU A 352 -17.01 0.89 10.52
N THR A 353 -16.58 0.75 11.77
CA THR A 353 -15.94 -0.48 12.27
C THR A 353 -16.87 -1.67 12.09
N VAL A 354 -18.13 -1.56 12.51
CA VAL A 354 -19.10 -2.67 12.44
C VAL A 354 -19.31 -3.14 10.99
N ILE A 355 -19.50 -2.21 10.06
CA ILE A 355 -19.67 -2.53 8.63
C ILE A 355 -18.43 -3.26 8.08
N LEU A 356 -17.24 -2.74 8.39
CA LEU A 356 -15.99 -3.33 7.93
C LEU A 356 -15.78 -4.74 8.53
N VAL A 357 -16.10 -4.95 9.81
CA VAL A 357 -16.03 -6.27 10.46
C VAL A 357 -16.95 -7.26 9.76
N LEU A 358 -18.21 -6.89 9.50
CA LEU A 358 -19.14 -7.77 8.80
C LEU A 358 -18.61 -8.17 7.42
N ASP A 359 -17.97 -7.26 6.71
CA ASP A 359 -17.37 -7.54 5.39
C ASP A 359 -16.18 -8.48 5.47
N ARG A 360 -15.33 -8.33 6.50
CA ARG A 360 -14.20 -9.24 6.71
C ARG A 360 -14.64 -10.60 7.20
N VAL A 361 -15.60 -10.69 8.12
CA VAL A 361 -16.16 -11.98 8.57
C VAL A 361 -16.84 -12.70 7.42
N HIS A 362 -17.60 -11.99 6.57
CA HIS A 362 -18.19 -12.56 5.37
C HIS A 362 -17.15 -13.07 4.39
N ASN A 363 -16.05 -12.34 4.18
CA ASN A 363 -14.95 -12.81 3.35
C ASN A 363 -14.29 -14.07 3.93
N ILE A 364 -13.94 -14.07 5.21
CA ILE A 364 -13.37 -15.23 5.92
C ILE A 364 -14.32 -16.43 5.82
N ALA A 365 -15.62 -16.21 5.99
CA ALA A 365 -16.64 -17.24 5.90
C ALA A 365 -16.66 -17.89 4.51
N LYS A 366 -16.63 -17.08 3.45
CA LYS A 366 -16.56 -17.55 2.07
C LYS A 366 -15.28 -18.33 1.77
N LEU A 367 -14.14 -17.83 2.21
CA LEU A 367 -12.84 -18.45 1.93
C LEU A 367 -12.69 -19.81 2.63
N THR A 368 -13.18 -19.92 3.86
CA THR A 368 -12.95 -21.10 4.72
C THR A 368 -14.13 -22.05 4.80
N TRP A 369 -15.31 -21.64 4.32
CA TRP A 369 -16.58 -22.31 4.58
C TRP A 369 -16.85 -22.56 6.08
N ILE A 370 -16.20 -21.80 6.97
CA ILE A 370 -16.30 -21.90 8.44
C ILE A 370 -16.13 -23.37 8.88
N ARG A 371 -15.24 -24.12 8.22
CA ARG A 371 -15.03 -25.55 8.52
C ARG A 371 -14.44 -25.72 9.93
N ASN A 372 -14.90 -26.74 10.65
CA ASN A 372 -14.31 -27.21 11.91
C ASN A 372 -14.01 -26.10 12.94
N THR A 373 -14.96 -25.22 13.19
CA THR A 373 -14.78 -24.10 14.11
C THR A 373 -15.84 -24.09 15.22
N PRO A 374 -15.43 -23.87 16.48
CA PRO A 374 -16.36 -23.68 17.59
C PRO A 374 -17.08 -22.33 17.53
N TYR A 375 -16.65 -21.42 16.65
CA TYR A 375 -17.17 -20.06 16.56
C TYR A 375 -18.48 -19.94 15.78
N ALA A 376 -18.96 -21.01 15.13
CA ALA A 376 -20.16 -20.93 14.28
C ALA A 376 -21.43 -20.60 15.08
N GLU A 377 -21.68 -21.29 16.19
CA GLU A 377 -22.84 -21.01 17.05
C GLU A 377 -22.76 -19.60 17.63
N ARG A 378 -21.60 -19.24 18.22
CA ARG A 378 -21.38 -17.91 18.77
C ARG A 378 -21.57 -16.82 17.72
N LEU A 379 -21.10 -17.03 16.49
CA LEU A 379 -21.28 -16.05 15.42
C LEU A 379 -22.77 -15.83 15.10
N VAL A 380 -23.61 -16.87 15.13
CA VAL A 380 -25.07 -16.70 14.99
C VAL A 380 -25.61 -15.82 16.14
N ASP A 381 -25.22 -16.11 17.38
CA ASP A 381 -25.67 -15.34 18.56
C ASP A 381 -25.27 -13.85 18.46
N GLU A 382 -24.01 -13.56 18.14
CA GLU A 382 -23.48 -12.19 18.02
C GLU A 382 -24.15 -11.44 16.85
N LEU A 383 -24.40 -12.10 15.72
CA LEU A 383 -25.11 -11.50 14.57
C LEU A 383 -26.56 -11.18 14.90
N VAL A 384 -27.24 -12.04 15.65
CA VAL A 384 -28.61 -11.78 16.12
C VAL A 384 -28.63 -10.59 17.09
N SER A 385 -27.68 -10.51 18.02
CA SER A 385 -27.54 -9.35 18.92
C SER A 385 -27.32 -8.08 18.11
N LEU A 386 -26.38 -8.11 17.16
CA LEU A 386 -26.08 -6.95 16.33
C LEU A 386 -27.29 -6.51 15.48
N TYR A 387 -28.09 -7.44 14.96
CA TYR A 387 -29.30 -7.10 14.19
C TYR A 387 -30.30 -6.27 15.02
N LYS A 388 -30.42 -6.59 16.31
CA LYS A 388 -31.26 -5.85 17.27
C LYS A 388 -30.64 -4.50 17.59
N GLU A 389 -29.35 -4.48 17.94
CA GLU A 389 -28.59 -3.26 18.25
C GLU A 389 -28.59 -2.25 17.09
N ALA A 390 -28.60 -2.74 15.85
CA ALA A 390 -28.67 -1.91 14.65
C ALA A 390 -29.90 -0.99 14.63
N ALA A 391 -30.96 -1.29 15.39
CA ALA A 391 -32.12 -0.41 15.53
C ALA A 391 -31.76 0.99 16.05
N LEU A 392 -30.68 1.10 16.83
CA LEU A 392 -30.21 2.34 17.45
C LEU A 392 -29.07 3.03 16.66
N ARG A 393 -28.60 2.41 15.58
CA ARG A 393 -27.44 2.87 14.80
C ARG A 393 -27.86 3.74 13.61
N ARG A 394 -26.96 4.59 13.12
CA ARG A 394 -27.22 5.45 11.95
C ARG A 394 -27.21 4.63 10.67
N ALA A 395 -26.26 3.71 10.53
CA ALA A 395 -26.15 2.79 9.40
C ALA A 395 -27.00 1.51 9.56
N ARG A 396 -28.18 1.63 10.19
CA ARG A 396 -29.07 0.51 10.54
C ARG A 396 -29.29 -0.48 9.40
N GLU A 397 -29.73 0.02 8.24
CA GLU A 397 -30.13 -0.85 7.13
C GLU A 397 -28.91 -1.54 6.49
N ASP A 398 -27.78 -0.85 6.37
CA ASP A 398 -26.54 -1.43 5.84
C ASP A 398 -26.02 -2.57 6.73
N ILE A 399 -26.05 -2.36 8.05
CA ILE A 399 -25.67 -3.38 9.04
C ILE A 399 -26.60 -4.59 8.93
N ARG A 400 -27.92 -4.37 8.91
CA ARG A 400 -28.91 -5.46 8.83
C ARG A 400 -28.80 -6.27 7.56
N ILE A 401 -28.61 -5.63 6.40
CA ILE A 401 -28.42 -6.31 5.11
C ILE A 401 -27.19 -7.23 5.16
N ARG A 402 -26.09 -6.76 5.75
CA ARG A 402 -24.85 -7.56 5.88
C ARG A 402 -25.01 -8.70 6.87
N VAL A 403 -25.69 -8.48 7.99
CA VAL A 403 -26.05 -9.54 8.94
C VAL A 403 -26.89 -10.62 8.26
N ILE A 404 -27.94 -10.26 7.51
CA ILE A 404 -28.78 -11.22 6.78
C ILE A 404 -27.93 -12.03 5.80
N LYS A 405 -27.08 -11.38 5.00
CA LYS A 405 -26.19 -12.06 4.04
C LYS A 405 -25.27 -13.08 4.71
N LEU A 406 -24.74 -12.73 5.89
CA LEU A 406 -23.83 -13.60 6.62
C LEU A 406 -24.57 -14.77 7.27
N LEU A 407 -25.76 -14.56 7.83
CA LEU A 407 -26.62 -15.63 8.35
C LEU A 407 -27.03 -16.61 7.23
N SER A 408 -27.44 -16.10 6.06
CA SER A 408 -27.73 -16.96 4.90
C SER A 408 -26.50 -17.77 4.45
N LEU A 409 -25.30 -17.19 4.51
CA LEU A 409 -24.06 -17.92 4.20
C LEU A 409 -23.78 -19.00 5.25
N LEU A 410 -24.01 -18.72 6.54
CA LEU A 410 -23.84 -19.68 7.62
C LEU A 410 -24.80 -20.87 7.50
N GLU A 411 -26.07 -20.60 7.21
CA GLU A 411 -27.08 -21.63 6.94
C GLU A 411 -26.60 -22.59 5.85
N GLN A 412 -26.08 -22.05 4.74
CA GLN A 412 -25.52 -22.85 3.64
C GLN A 412 -24.27 -23.65 4.03
N CYS A 413 -23.39 -23.09 4.85
CA CYS A 413 -22.15 -23.74 5.26
C CYS A 413 -22.36 -24.82 6.35
N LYS A 414 -23.36 -24.66 7.21
CA LYS A 414 -23.48 -25.42 8.47
C LYS A 414 -24.76 -26.23 8.62
N GLY A 415 -25.80 -25.97 7.82
CA GLY A 415 -27.05 -26.73 7.83
C GLY A 415 -27.58 -26.94 9.24
N ASN A 416 -27.65 -28.20 9.68
CA ASN A 416 -28.18 -28.56 11.00
C ASN A 416 -27.49 -27.87 12.19
N GLN A 417 -26.18 -27.58 12.12
CA GLN A 417 -25.49 -26.84 13.19
C GLN A 417 -25.97 -25.39 13.29
N PHE A 418 -26.30 -24.77 12.15
CA PHE A 418 -26.90 -23.45 12.11
C PHE A 418 -28.33 -23.50 12.68
N GLU A 419 -29.15 -24.46 12.24
CA GLU A 419 -30.53 -24.61 12.73
C GLU A 419 -30.58 -24.75 14.26
N LEU A 420 -29.71 -25.58 14.85
CA LEU A 420 -29.65 -25.74 16.31
C LEU A 420 -29.32 -24.44 17.06
N ALA A 421 -28.44 -23.61 16.52
CA ALA A 421 -28.14 -22.29 17.09
C ALA A 421 -29.29 -21.31 16.86
N TRP A 422 -29.90 -21.35 15.66
CA TRP A 422 -30.98 -20.47 15.24
C TRP A 422 -32.30 -20.72 15.98
N GLU A 423 -32.60 -21.97 16.33
CA GLU A 423 -33.81 -22.34 17.09
C GLU A 423 -33.92 -21.60 18.43
N ARG A 424 -32.78 -21.21 19.04
CA ARG A 424 -32.77 -20.40 20.28
C ARG A 424 -33.38 -19.00 20.08
N HIS A 425 -33.38 -18.49 18.86
CA HIS A 425 -33.78 -17.12 18.51
C HIS A 425 -35.09 -17.03 17.72
N LYS A 426 -35.57 -18.15 17.18
CA LYS A 426 -36.73 -18.22 16.27
C LYS A 426 -38.03 -17.64 16.82
N ASN A 427 -38.21 -17.68 18.14
CA ASN A 427 -39.40 -17.19 18.84
C ASN A 427 -39.31 -15.71 19.26
N ASP A 428 -38.22 -15.02 18.92
CA ASP A 428 -38.04 -13.62 19.30
C ASP A 428 -38.86 -12.68 18.40
N PRO A 429 -39.82 -11.92 18.96
CA PRO A 429 -40.66 -11.00 18.19
C PRO A 429 -39.87 -9.89 17.47
N SER A 430 -38.68 -9.54 17.97
CA SER A 430 -37.83 -8.51 17.37
C SER A 430 -37.16 -8.97 16.06
N LEU A 431 -37.24 -10.27 15.74
CA LEU A 431 -36.57 -10.89 14.59
C LEU A 431 -37.53 -11.28 13.46
N VAL A 432 -38.82 -10.93 13.53
CA VAL A 432 -39.82 -11.31 12.50
C VAL A 432 -39.39 -10.91 11.09
N ASN A 433 -38.85 -9.70 10.92
CA ASN A 433 -38.34 -9.21 9.63
C ASN A 433 -37.05 -9.93 9.17
N LEU A 434 -36.26 -10.43 10.12
CA LEU A 434 -35.04 -11.19 9.84
C LEU A 434 -35.41 -12.59 9.35
N VAL A 435 -36.38 -13.25 9.99
CA VAL A 435 -36.90 -14.56 9.62
C VAL A 435 -37.50 -14.55 8.21
N SER A 436 -38.31 -13.54 7.86
CA SER A 436 -38.85 -13.41 6.51
C SER A 436 -37.75 -13.22 5.46
N SER A 437 -36.79 -12.34 5.74
CA SER A 437 -35.67 -12.03 4.82
C SER A 437 -34.74 -13.23 4.59
N LEU A 438 -34.46 -14.03 5.63
CA LEU A 438 -33.68 -15.26 5.52
C LEU A 438 -34.42 -16.29 4.65
N SER A 439 -35.73 -16.47 4.88
CA SER A 439 -36.55 -17.37 4.06
C SER A 439 -36.56 -16.99 2.58
N GLU A 440 -36.66 -15.69 2.27
CA GLU A 440 -36.65 -15.18 0.88
C GLU A 440 -35.28 -15.31 0.21
N THR A 441 -34.21 -14.95 0.92
CA THR A 441 -32.83 -14.98 0.41
C THR A 441 -32.39 -16.42 0.12
N CYS A 442 -32.74 -17.38 1.00
CA CYS A 442 -32.46 -18.79 0.77
C CYS A 442 -33.23 -19.36 -0.42
N LYS A 443 -34.51 -18.98 -0.62
CA LYS A 443 -35.29 -19.37 -1.81
C LYS A 443 -34.70 -18.80 -3.11
N SER A 444 -34.26 -17.55 -3.10
CA SER A 444 -33.61 -16.87 -4.24
C SER A 444 -32.28 -17.55 -4.65
N LEU A 445 -31.43 -17.86 -3.67
CA LEU A 445 -30.12 -18.47 -3.93
C LEU A 445 -30.21 -19.94 -4.33
N VAL A 446 -31.13 -20.72 -3.74
CA VAL A 446 -31.41 -22.11 -4.16
C VAL A 446 -31.89 -22.14 -5.62
N ASN A 447 -32.76 -21.21 -6.02
CA ASN A 447 -33.20 -21.08 -7.42
C ASN A 447 -32.06 -20.69 -8.37
N THR A 448 -31.10 -19.90 -7.91
CA THR A 448 -29.93 -19.49 -8.70
C THR A 448 -28.94 -20.66 -8.85
N CYS A 449 -28.72 -21.42 -7.79
CA CYS A 449 -27.87 -22.61 -7.79
C CYS A 449 -28.48 -23.74 -8.65
N LEU A 450 -29.81 -23.95 -8.58
CA LEU A 450 -30.54 -24.87 -9.45
C LEU A 450 -30.46 -24.46 -10.93
N LYS A 451 -30.57 -23.16 -11.25
CA LYS A 451 -30.39 -22.64 -12.61
C LYS A 451 -28.98 -22.87 -13.15
N LEU A 452 -27.93 -22.66 -12.34
CA LEU A 452 -26.54 -22.94 -12.72
C LEU A 452 -26.28 -24.45 -12.89
N LYS A 453 -26.94 -25.30 -12.09
CA LYS A 453 -26.88 -26.77 -12.20
C LYS A 453 -27.56 -27.27 -13.49
N LEU A 454 -28.69 -26.67 -13.88
CA LEU A 454 -29.39 -26.97 -15.13
C LEU A 454 -28.63 -26.50 -16.38
N HIS A 455 -27.93 -25.36 -16.32
CA HIS A 455 -27.15 -24.83 -17.44
C HIS A 455 -25.81 -25.55 -17.68
N SER A 456 -25.21 -26.11 -16.62
CA SER A 456 -23.98 -26.92 -16.70
C SER A 456 -24.25 -28.36 -17.14
N LEU A 457 -25.41 -28.94 -16.79
CA LEU A 457 -25.79 -30.28 -17.22
C LEU A 457 -26.39 -30.32 -18.64
N SER A 458 -26.98 -29.22 -19.14
CA SER A 458 -27.54 -29.16 -20.50
C SER A 458 -26.53 -28.82 -21.60
N SER A 459 -25.30 -28.38 -21.23
CA SER A 459 -24.27 -27.93 -22.19
C SER A 459 -23.10 -28.91 -22.40
N MET A 460 -23.05 -30.02 -21.66
CA MET A 460 -22.01 -31.04 -21.83
C MET A 460 -22.46 -32.19 -22.72
N ASN A 461 -21.88 -32.25 -23.92
CA ASN A 461 -22.04 -33.36 -24.85
C ASN A 461 -21.28 -34.59 -24.30
N PHE A 462 -21.90 -35.77 -24.30
CA PHE A 462 -21.39 -37.00 -23.64
C PHE A 462 -19.98 -37.41 -24.11
N LYS A 463 -19.57 -36.99 -25.32
CA LYS A 463 -18.22 -37.20 -25.86
C LYS A 463 -17.13 -36.32 -25.23
N SER A 464 -17.45 -35.12 -24.76
CA SER A 464 -16.49 -34.24 -24.06
C SER A 464 -16.18 -34.71 -22.64
N LEU A 465 -17.12 -35.42 -21.99
CA LEU A 465 -16.91 -36.01 -20.68
C LEU A 465 -15.87 -37.15 -20.73
N ILE A 466 -15.86 -37.91 -21.84
CA ILE A 466 -14.95 -39.03 -22.06
C ILE A 466 -13.52 -38.56 -22.42
N SER A 467 -13.36 -37.42 -23.12
CA SER A 467 -12.02 -36.87 -23.40
C SER A 467 -11.36 -36.24 -22.18
N LEU A 468 -12.14 -35.68 -21.24
CA LEU A 468 -11.64 -35.15 -19.97
C LEU A 468 -11.14 -36.27 -19.02
N LEU A 469 -11.63 -37.50 -19.18
CA LEU A 469 -11.26 -38.65 -18.35
C LEU A 469 -9.89 -39.27 -18.71
N HIS A 470 -9.33 -38.95 -19.88
CA HIS A 470 -8.06 -39.56 -20.35
C HIS A 470 -6.81 -38.68 -20.15
N GLY A 471 -6.95 -37.43 -19.68
CA GLY A 471 -5.83 -36.47 -19.63
C GLY A 471 -5.65 -35.79 -18.27
N HIS A 472 -4.69 -36.29 -17.49
CA HIS A 472 -4.02 -35.62 -16.37
C HIS A 472 -4.72 -35.48 -14.99
N LYS A 473 -3.89 -35.78 -13.98
CA LYS A 473 -3.89 -35.69 -12.50
C LYS A 473 -4.70 -34.60 -11.75
N LEU A 474 -5.59 -33.84 -12.39
CA LEU A 474 -6.55 -32.95 -11.70
C LEU A 474 -7.73 -33.72 -11.06
N LEU A 475 -7.79 -35.03 -11.28
CA LEU A 475 -8.88 -35.92 -10.88
C LEU A 475 -9.10 -35.93 -9.36
N CYS A 476 -8.07 -35.87 -8.50
CA CYS A 476 -8.32 -35.99 -7.06
C CYS A 476 -9.08 -34.81 -6.45
N SER A 477 -8.85 -33.57 -6.87
CA SER A 477 -9.54 -32.40 -6.29
C SER A 477 -10.97 -32.27 -6.81
N VAL A 478 -11.17 -32.52 -8.10
CA VAL A 478 -12.49 -32.45 -8.74
C VAL A 478 -13.35 -33.66 -8.35
N PHE A 479 -12.79 -34.87 -8.25
CA PHE A 479 -13.54 -36.01 -7.69
C PHE A 479 -13.85 -35.83 -6.21
N TYR A 480 -12.97 -35.23 -5.40
CA TYR A 480 -13.33 -34.97 -3.98
C TYR A 480 -14.46 -33.94 -3.89
N PHE A 481 -14.43 -32.92 -4.73
CA PHE A 481 -15.47 -31.89 -4.80
C PHE A 481 -16.81 -32.47 -5.30
N LEU A 482 -16.78 -33.31 -6.34
CA LEU A 482 -17.98 -34.01 -6.83
C LEU A 482 -18.47 -35.08 -5.86
N PHE A 483 -17.58 -35.85 -5.23
CA PHE A 483 -17.94 -36.89 -4.26
C PHE A 483 -18.59 -36.29 -3.02
N CYS A 484 -18.09 -35.17 -2.49
CA CYS A 484 -18.75 -34.45 -1.39
C CYS A 484 -20.14 -33.94 -1.77
N ILE A 485 -20.34 -33.50 -3.01
CA ILE A 485 -21.64 -32.98 -3.50
C ILE A 485 -22.64 -34.12 -3.78
N THR A 486 -22.19 -35.26 -4.33
CA THR A 486 -23.06 -36.44 -4.54
C THR A 486 -23.39 -37.13 -3.23
N SER A 487 -22.48 -37.15 -2.25
CA SER A 487 -22.75 -37.65 -0.90
C SER A 487 -23.87 -36.88 -0.21
N MET A 488 -23.94 -35.55 -0.39
CA MET A 488 -25.03 -34.74 0.16
C MET A 488 -26.35 -34.89 -0.59
N SER A 489 -26.32 -35.12 -1.91
CA SER A 489 -27.58 -35.33 -2.67
C SER A 489 -28.23 -36.69 -2.37
N LEU A 490 -27.44 -37.72 -2.01
CA LEU A 490 -27.97 -39.04 -1.60
C LEU A 490 -28.58 -39.04 -0.19
N VAL A 491 -28.14 -38.13 0.71
CA VAL A 491 -28.73 -37.99 2.05
C VAL A 491 -30.06 -37.20 2.01
N VAL A 492 -30.22 -36.27 1.05
CA VAL A 492 -31.45 -35.46 0.91
C VAL A 492 -32.56 -36.17 0.12
N SER A 493 -32.22 -37.18 -0.71
CA SER A 493 -33.23 -37.99 -1.42
C SER A 493 -33.65 -39.27 -0.67
N GLY A 494 -33.19 -39.45 0.58
CA GLY A 494 -33.40 -40.65 1.39
C GLY A 494 -34.00 -40.40 2.78
N CYS A 495 -34.79 -39.34 2.95
CA CYS A 495 -35.66 -39.11 4.12
C CYS A 495 -36.97 -38.47 3.69
#